data_AF-A0A925D7E6-F1
#
_entry.id   AF-A0A925D7E6-F1
#
_cell.length_a   1.000
_cell.length_b   1.000
_cell.length_c   1.000
_cell.angle_alpha   90.00
_cell.angle_beta   90.00
_cell.angle_gamma   90.00
#
_symmetry.space_group_name_H-M   'P 1'
#
loop_
_entity.id
_entity.type
_entity.pdbx_description
1 polymer ?
#
loop_
_entity_poly.entity_id
_entity_poly.type
_entity_poly.pdbx_seq_one_letter_code
_entity_poly.pdbx_strand_id
1 'polypeptide(L)'
;MAKKTSKKPVKKSKASTKKVVLKKSKSKEPSLGRPLVTNEEKLYMLFKEDYHARQIFEFLRVETVKDLEQFSPEQIVRLLSKPIRTTVDRIRQKLAEKNRHLLEDVKYAAEWKREHPEPK
;
A
#
# COMPACT_ATOMS: atom_id res chain seq x y z
N MET A 1 19.71 24.27 -79.35
CA MET A 1 18.69 25.34 -79.28
C MET A 1 17.33 24.69 -79.05
N ALA A 2 16.55 25.21 -78.08
CA ALA A 2 15.11 24.95 -77.81
C ALA A 2 14.72 23.55 -77.26
N LYS A 3 13.74 23.35 -76.37
CA LYS A 3 13.04 24.12 -75.31
C LYS A 3 12.09 23.11 -74.63
N LYS A 4 11.95 23.18 -73.30
CA LYS A 4 10.72 23.02 -72.49
C LYS A 4 9.84 21.74 -72.63
N THR A 5 9.86 20.87 -71.60
CA THR A 5 8.81 20.62 -70.57
C THR A 5 7.39 20.27 -71.06
N SER A 6 6.85 19.13 -70.59
CA SER A 6 5.48 19.01 -70.01
C SER A 6 5.24 17.66 -69.31
N LYS A 7 4.42 17.73 -68.25
CA LYS A 7 4.22 16.82 -67.11
C LYS A 7 3.21 15.69 -67.39
N LYS A 8 3.33 14.54 -66.70
CA LYS A 8 2.22 13.64 -66.28
C LYS A 8 2.62 12.78 -65.06
N PRO A 9 1.67 12.30 -64.23
CA PRO A 9 1.68 12.52 -62.78
C PRO A 9 2.30 11.39 -61.95
N VAL A 10 2.91 11.81 -60.84
CA VAL A 10 3.47 10.97 -59.77
C VAL A 10 2.34 10.21 -59.06
N LYS A 11 2.35 8.87 -59.16
CA LYS A 11 1.58 7.98 -58.27
C LYS A 11 2.06 8.22 -56.84
N LYS A 12 1.18 8.77 -55.99
CA LYS A 12 1.37 8.85 -54.53
C LYS A 12 1.54 7.43 -53.98
N SER A 13 2.78 7.03 -53.71
CA SER A 13 3.07 5.88 -52.88
C SER A 13 2.67 6.20 -51.44
N LYS A 14 1.90 5.28 -50.86
CA LYS A 14 1.30 5.37 -49.54
C LYS A 14 2.37 5.70 -48.49
N ALA A 15 2.15 6.76 -47.72
CA ALA A 15 2.89 7.03 -46.50
C ALA A 15 2.75 5.81 -45.58
N SER A 16 3.82 5.04 -45.46
CA SER A 16 3.94 4.01 -44.44
C SER A 16 4.06 4.71 -43.10
N THR A 17 2.92 4.96 -42.46
CA THR A 17 2.85 5.41 -41.08
C THR A 17 3.43 4.29 -40.22
N LYS A 18 4.75 4.35 -39.95
CA LYS A 18 5.37 3.55 -38.90
C LYS A 18 4.69 3.95 -37.60
N LYS A 19 3.71 3.14 -37.17
CA LYS A 19 3.19 3.18 -35.80
C LYS A 19 4.37 2.90 -34.89
N VAL A 20 4.96 3.96 -34.34
CA VAL A 20 5.83 3.86 -33.18
C VAL A 20 4.92 3.33 -32.08
N VAL A 21 4.97 2.02 -31.88
CA VAL A 21 4.45 1.41 -30.66
C VAL A 21 5.31 1.99 -29.56
N LEU A 22 4.81 3.05 -28.90
CA LEU A 22 5.30 3.46 -27.60
C LEU A 22 5.10 2.24 -26.69
N LYS A 23 6.13 1.39 -26.61
CA LYS A 23 6.31 0.51 -25.47
C LYS A 23 6.29 1.44 -24.28
N LYS A 24 5.19 1.44 -23.51
CA LYS A 24 5.15 2.02 -22.18
C LYS A 24 6.38 1.46 -21.47
N SER A 25 7.41 2.28 -21.35
CA SER A 25 8.59 1.94 -20.59
C SER A 25 8.09 1.73 -19.17
N LYS A 26 8.06 0.47 -18.71
CA LYS A 26 7.99 0.20 -17.27
C LYS A 26 9.07 1.09 -16.65
N SER A 27 8.63 2.03 -15.83
CA SER A 27 9.53 2.86 -15.03
C SER A 27 10.53 1.91 -14.38
N LYS A 28 11.81 2.06 -14.73
CA LYS A 28 12.86 1.26 -14.11
C LYS A 28 12.80 1.57 -12.62
N GLU A 29 12.52 0.56 -11.81
CA GLU A 29 12.64 0.69 -10.36
C GLU A 29 14.07 1.17 -10.05
N PRO A 30 14.23 2.09 -9.09
CA PRO A 30 15.55 2.52 -8.68
C PRO A 30 16.34 1.31 -8.17
N SER A 31 17.50 1.06 -8.78
CA SER A 31 18.37 -0.03 -8.36
C SER A 31 19.11 0.37 -7.09
N LEU A 32 18.92 -0.40 -6.01
CA LEU A 32 19.60 -0.21 -4.73
C LEU A 32 20.97 -0.91 -4.67
N GLY A 33 21.43 -1.49 -5.79
CA GLY A 33 22.66 -2.27 -5.85
C GLY A 33 22.48 -3.74 -5.49
N ARG A 34 23.57 -4.42 -5.14
CA ARG A 34 23.55 -5.84 -4.75
C ARG A 34 23.07 -5.98 -3.30
N PRO A 35 22.08 -6.83 -3.01
CA PRO A 35 21.70 -7.14 -1.63
C PRO A 35 22.89 -7.64 -0.81
N LEU A 36 23.04 -7.11 0.40
CA LEU A 36 24.08 -7.51 1.36
C LEU A 36 23.71 -8.76 2.17
N VAL A 37 22.42 -9.09 2.19
CA VAL A 37 21.85 -10.23 2.91
C VAL A 37 21.05 -11.10 1.94
N THR A 38 20.90 -12.38 2.29
CA THR A 38 20.07 -13.32 1.52
C THR A 38 18.62 -13.20 1.92
N ASN A 39 17.73 -13.67 1.04
CA ASN A 39 16.30 -13.67 1.29
C ASN A 39 15.92 -14.66 2.41
N GLU A 40 16.70 -15.71 2.58
CA GLU A 40 16.54 -16.73 3.63
C GLU A 40 17.14 -16.32 4.99
N GLU A 41 17.79 -15.16 5.07
CA GLU A 41 18.39 -14.65 6.32
C GLU A 41 17.30 -14.48 7.39
N LYS A 42 17.58 -14.97 8.61
CA LYS A 42 16.63 -14.89 9.72
C LYS A 42 16.55 -13.47 10.25
N LEU A 43 15.35 -12.90 10.26
CA LEU A 43 15.09 -11.54 10.76
C LEU A 43 15.56 -11.37 12.21
N TYR A 44 15.42 -12.41 13.03
CA TYR A 44 15.86 -12.38 14.43
C TYR A 44 17.38 -12.19 14.57
N MET A 45 18.18 -12.73 13.65
CA MET A 45 19.63 -12.56 13.65
C MET A 45 20.01 -11.20 13.07
N LEU A 46 19.34 -10.78 12.00
CA LEU A 46 19.59 -9.50 11.33
C LEU A 46 19.26 -8.29 12.22
N PHE A 47 18.19 -8.36 13.00
CA PHE A 47 17.72 -7.31 13.91
C PHE A 47 17.88 -7.67 15.38
N LYS A 48 18.94 -8.41 15.73
CA LYS A 48 19.17 -8.93 17.09
C LYS A 48 19.09 -7.85 18.18
N GLU A 49 19.64 -6.67 17.90
CA GLU A 49 19.72 -5.54 18.84
C GLU A 49 18.41 -4.73 18.90
N ASP A 50 17.54 -4.84 17.90
CA ASP A 50 16.26 -4.13 17.86
C ASP A 50 15.14 -4.98 18.42
N TYR A 51 14.86 -4.78 19.71
CA TYR A 51 13.75 -5.44 20.39
C TYR A 51 12.40 -5.16 19.74
N HIS A 52 12.14 -3.91 19.32
CA HIS A 52 10.84 -3.52 18.78
C HIS A 52 10.61 -4.13 17.40
N ALA A 53 11.63 -4.18 16.55
CA ALA A 53 11.56 -4.87 15.26
C ALA A 53 11.22 -6.36 15.47
N ARG A 54 11.88 -7.04 16.42
CA ARG A 54 11.58 -8.45 16.73
C ARG A 54 10.14 -8.67 17.17
N GLN A 55 9.58 -7.77 17.99
CA GLN A 55 8.16 -7.83 18.38
C GLN A 55 7.22 -7.67 17.18
N ILE A 56 7.56 -6.82 16.21
CA ILE A 56 6.78 -6.68 14.97
C ILE A 56 6.83 -7.97 14.15
N PHE A 57 8.00 -8.60 14.02
CA PHE A 57 8.13 -9.86 13.26
C PHE A 57 7.34 -10.99 13.90
N GLU A 58 7.37 -11.10 15.22
CA GLU A 58 6.57 -12.07 15.98
C GLU A 58 5.07 -11.84 15.79
N PHE A 59 4.61 -10.58 15.85
CA PHE A 59 3.22 -10.22 15.59
C PHE A 59 2.77 -10.57 14.16
N LEU A 60 3.60 -10.28 13.17
CA LEU A 60 3.34 -10.56 11.76
C LEU A 60 3.52 -12.04 11.40
N ARG A 61 4.12 -12.85 12.29
CA ARG A 61 4.49 -14.26 12.07
C ARG A 61 5.42 -14.46 10.87
N VAL A 62 6.44 -13.61 10.76
CA VAL A 62 7.45 -13.66 9.70
C VAL A 62 8.80 -14.05 10.27
N GLU A 63 9.56 -14.88 9.54
CA GLU A 63 10.86 -15.40 10.02
C GLU A 63 12.04 -14.91 9.18
N THR A 64 11.83 -14.71 7.87
CA THR A 64 12.90 -14.40 6.92
C THR A 64 12.73 -13.02 6.26
N VAL A 65 13.82 -12.49 5.69
CA VAL A 65 13.78 -11.22 4.93
C VAL A 65 12.74 -11.28 3.81
N LYS A 66 12.66 -12.41 3.10
CA LYS A 66 11.67 -12.66 2.06
C LYS A 66 10.23 -12.53 2.55
N ASP A 67 9.95 -12.96 3.78
CA ASP A 67 8.61 -12.87 4.36
C ASP A 67 8.24 -11.43 4.69
N LEU A 68 9.20 -10.66 5.20
CA LEU A 68 9.01 -9.26 5.53
C LEU A 68 8.80 -8.38 4.29
N GLU A 69 9.53 -8.64 3.21
CA GLU A 69 9.44 -7.90 1.94
C GLU A 69 8.07 -8.02 1.25
N GLN A 70 7.22 -8.97 1.64
CA GLN A 70 5.85 -9.09 1.13
C GLN A 70 4.91 -7.99 1.63
N PHE A 71 5.31 -7.23 2.65
CA PHE A 71 4.49 -6.20 3.27
C PHE A 71 4.96 -4.80 2.89
N SER A 72 4.02 -3.91 2.57
CA SER A 72 4.32 -2.47 2.53
C SER A 72 4.41 -1.90 3.94
N PRO A 73 5.15 -0.78 4.16
CA PRO A 73 5.20 -0.11 5.46
C PRO A 73 3.81 0.23 6.02
N GLU A 74 2.91 0.75 5.17
CA GLU A 74 1.54 1.10 5.55
C GLU A 74 0.71 -0.12 5.93
N GLN A 75 0.94 -1.25 5.26
CA GLN A 75 0.27 -2.51 5.58
C GLN A 75 0.69 -3.01 6.97
N ILE A 76 1.99 -2.93 7.30
CA ILE A 76 2.50 -3.28 8.63
C ILE A 76 1.83 -2.42 9.71
N VAL A 77 1.82 -1.10 9.53
CA VAL A 77 1.18 -0.16 10.48
C VAL A 77 -0.32 -0.44 10.63
N ARG A 78 -1.02 -0.73 9.53
CA ARG A 78 -2.45 -1.07 9.55
C ARG A 78 -2.73 -2.35 10.31
N LEU A 79 -1.91 -3.40 10.12
CA LEU A 79 -2.07 -4.67 10.81
C LEU A 79 -1.83 -4.53 12.32
N LEU A 80 -0.77 -3.82 12.71
CA LEU A 80 -0.42 -3.57 14.11
C LEU A 80 -1.46 -2.70 14.83
N SER A 81 -2.02 -1.70 14.15
CA SER A 81 -3.00 -0.79 14.76
C SER A 81 -4.41 -1.36 14.88
N LYS A 82 -4.76 -2.40 14.11
CA LYS A 82 -6.12 -2.98 14.08
C LYS A 82 -6.58 -3.52 15.45
N PRO A 83 -5.79 -4.34 16.18
CA PRO A 83 -6.18 -4.79 17.52
C PRO A 83 -6.35 -3.65 18.52
N ILE A 84 -5.51 -2.62 18.43
CA ILE A 84 -5.58 -1.43 19.29
C ILE A 84 -6.91 -0.71 19.04
N ARG A 85 -7.23 -0.40 17.77
CA ARG A 85 -8.51 0.23 17.39
C ARG A 85 -9.71 -0.57 17.88
N THR A 86 -9.70 -1.88 17.63
CA THR A 86 -10.76 -2.81 18.08
C THR A 86 -10.93 -2.81 19.60
N THR A 87 -9.83 -2.63 20.34
CA THR A 87 -9.87 -2.55 21.80
C THR A 87 -10.42 -1.21 22.27
N VAL A 88 -10.03 -0.11 21.63
CA VAL A 88 -10.58 1.21 21.89
C VAL A 88 -12.10 1.23 21.62
N ASP A 89 -12.57 0.64 20.53
CA ASP A 89 -14.00 0.55 20.23
C ASP A 89 -14.77 -0.23 21.32
N ARG A 90 -14.20 -1.34 21.82
CA ARG A 90 -14.79 -2.08 22.95
C ARG A 90 -14.81 -1.26 24.25
N ILE A 91 -13.80 -0.43 24.49
CA ILE A 91 -13.79 0.50 25.64
C ILE A 91 -14.93 1.51 25.48
N ARG A 92 -15.09 2.10 24.28
CA ARG A 92 -16.16 3.06 23.99
C ARG A 92 -17.55 2.45 24.21
N GLN A 93 -17.78 1.23 23.72
CA GLN A 93 -19.03 0.49 23.94
C GLN A 93 -19.33 0.31 25.43
N LYS A 94 -18.36 -0.22 26.21
CA LYS A 94 -18.51 -0.43 27.65
C LYS A 94 -18.77 0.84 28.44
N LEU A 95 -18.21 1.97 28.01
CA LEU A 95 -18.47 3.26 28.64
C LEU A 95 -19.89 3.74 28.30
N ALA A 96 -20.30 3.61 27.05
CA ALA A 96 -21.61 4.07 26.60
C ALA A 96 -22.76 3.25 27.22
N GLU A 97 -22.58 1.93 27.44
CA GLU A 97 -23.47 1.11 28.27
C GLU A 97 -23.69 1.70 29.68
N LYS A 98 -22.66 2.33 30.23
CA LYS A 98 -22.70 2.95 31.57
C LYS A 98 -23.05 4.44 31.53
N ASN A 99 -23.58 4.93 30.41
CA ASN A 99 -23.86 6.35 30.18
C ASN A 99 -22.62 7.24 30.38
N ARG A 100 -21.43 6.75 30.00
CA ARG A 100 -20.15 7.47 30.02
C ARG A 100 -19.55 7.50 28.61
N HIS A 101 -18.55 8.34 28.40
CA HIS A 101 -17.82 8.45 27.13
C HIS A 101 -16.36 8.83 27.38
N LEU A 102 -15.50 8.62 26.39
CA LEU A 102 -14.14 9.16 26.38
C LEU A 102 -14.18 10.68 26.14
N LEU A 103 -13.06 11.36 26.39
CA LEU A 103 -12.94 12.79 26.11
C LEU A 103 -13.32 13.07 24.64
N GLU A 104 -14.18 14.07 24.42
CA GLU A 104 -14.71 14.48 23.09
C GLU A 104 -15.55 13.44 22.33
N ASP A 105 -15.81 12.26 22.90
CA ASP A 105 -16.53 11.16 22.24
C ASP A 105 -18.04 11.08 22.61
N VAL A 106 -18.63 12.23 22.96
CA VAL A 106 -20.04 12.33 23.40
C VAL A 106 -21.00 11.83 22.32
N LYS A 107 -20.71 12.14 21.06
CA LYS A 107 -21.56 11.81 19.91
C LYS A 107 -21.75 10.30 19.76
N TYR A 108 -20.65 9.54 19.88
CA TYR A 108 -20.69 8.08 19.81
C TYR A 108 -21.56 7.48 20.91
N ALA A 109 -21.39 7.91 22.15
CA ALA A 109 -22.18 7.38 23.26
C ALA A 109 -23.68 7.70 23.11
N ALA A 110 -24.02 8.88 22.57
CA ALA A 110 -25.40 9.25 22.28
C ALA A 110 -26.01 8.41 21.15
N GLU A 111 -25.26 8.17 20.07
CA GLU A 111 -25.67 7.27 18.97
C GLU A 111 -25.86 5.84 19.46
N TRP A 112 -24.92 5.34 20.26
CA TRP A 112 -24.98 3.99 20.80
C TRP A 112 -26.22 3.76 21.67
N LYS A 113 -26.52 4.70 22.58
CA LYS A 113 -27.70 4.65 23.44
C LYS A 113 -29.01 4.70 22.64
N ARG A 114 -29.03 5.43 21.52
CA ARG A 114 -30.20 5.49 20.63
C ARG A 114 -30.43 4.15 19.93
N GLU A 115 -29.37 3.46 19.54
CA GLU A 115 -29.43 2.16 18.89
C GLU A 115 -29.71 1.01 19.88
N HIS A 116 -29.31 1.17 21.15
CA HIS A 116 -29.43 0.15 22.20
C HIS A 116 -30.25 0.69 23.38
N PRO A 117 -31.58 0.87 23.20
CA PRO A 117 -32.45 1.27 24.30
C PRO A 117 -32.47 0.17 25.35
N GLU A 118 -32.30 0.54 26.62
CA GLU A 118 -32.40 -0.43 27.71
C GLU A 118 -33.80 -1.06 27.72
N PRO A 119 -33.90 -2.39 27.94
CA PRO A 119 -35.19 -3.01 28.16
C PRO A 119 -35.84 -2.37 29.39
N LYS A 120 -37.08 -1.88 29.20
CA LYS A 120 -37.90 -1.31 30.27
C LYS A 120 -38.25 -2.34 31.33
#